data_AF-A0A836CIE2-F1
#
_entry.id   AF-A0A836CIE2-F1
#
_cell.length_a   1.000
_cell.length_b   1.000
_cell.length_c   1.000
_cell.angle_alpha   90.00
_cell.angle_beta   90.00
_cell.angle_gamma   90.00
#
_symmetry.space_group_name_H-M   'P 1'
#
loop_
_entity.id
_entity.type
_entity.pdbx_description
1 polymer ?
#
loop_
_entity_poly.entity_id
_entity_poly.type
_entity_poly.pdbx_seq_one_letter_code
_entity_poly.pdbx_strand_id
1 'polypeptide(L)'
;MTADGINGDTQAPALKIFIGGDRSQVGKSTVCLGILGSLLELGYSPSDLAYIKPVTQCEQPQLISKWCAAKGVACRGIGPVVFYAGFTRAFLKGEAGTSEQLLADAKAAVDEISKGKKFVVVDGVGYPAVGSICGISNAHTAAALHTPVLLVGRSGVGDAVDSFNLNATFFKSHGVEVLGGVFNRLASGGFYSLANCQEAVTNYFARVGRQMPYGFVPDAQPMLKGKLEVAAAHTDEALSAAVAVRGGGLVLVVFAQPECPVPEACKVRAGAVCLWLCLCTYIHTG
;
A
#
# COMPACT_ATOMS: atom_id res chain seq x y z
N MET A 1 -41.48 -19.36 -26.67
CA MET A 1 -40.05 -19.69 -26.51
C MET A 1 -39.36 -18.41 -26.11
N THR A 2 -39.26 -18.16 -24.80
CA THR A 2 -38.61 -16.97 -24.24
C THR A 2 -37.12 -17.20 -24.18
N ALA A 3 -36.37 -16.22 -24.69
CA ALA A 3 -34.93 -16.16 -24.63
C ALA A 3 -34.50 -15.76 -23.22
N ASP A 4 -33.84 -16.65 -22.49
CA ASP A 4 -33.12 -16.31 -21.27
C ASP A 4 -31.74 -15.80 -21.63
N GLY A 5 -31.55 -14.49 -21.43
CA GLY A 5 -30.30 -13.79 -21.66
C GLY A 5 -29.27 -14.15 -20.59
N ILE A 6 -28.17 -14.78 -21.01
CA ILE A 6 -26.95 -14.89 -20.23
C ILE A 6 -26.17 -13.58 -20.45
N ASN A 7 -26.47 -12.55 -19.67
CA ASN A 7 -25.56 -11.42 -19.49
C ASN A 7 -24.67 -11.72 -18.27
N GLY A 8 -23.73 -12.63 -18.46
CA GLY A 8 -22.62 -12.83 -17.53
C GLY A 8 -21.57 -11.76 -17.79
N ASP A 9 -21.71 -10.61 -17.14
CA ASP A 9 -20.66 -9.59 -17.10
C ASP A 9 -19.46 -10.18 -16.37
N THR A 10 -18.57 -10.83 -17.12
CA THR A 10 -17.39 -11.49 -16.58
C THR A 10 -16.32 -10.42 -16.39
N GLN A 11 -16.55 -9.55 -15.42
CA GLN A 11 -15.62 -8.49 -15.09
C GLN A 11 -14.31 -9.11 -14.61
N ALA A 12 -13.18 -8.69 -15.18
CA ALA A 12 -11.86 -9.18 -14.77
C ALA A 12 -11.67 -9.00 -13.25
N PRO A 13 -11.00 -9.95 -12.57
CA PRO A 13 -10.80 -9.86 -11.13
C PRO A 13 -10.03 -8.58 -10.77
N ALA A 14 -10.39 -7.96 -9.64
CA ALA A 14 -9.75 -6.75 -9.18
C ALA A 14 -8.24 -6.97 -8.97
N LEU A 15 -7.43 -6.01 -9.43
CA LEU A 15 -6.01 -5.99 -9.10
C LEU A 15 -5.85 -5.66 -7.61
N LYS A 16 -5.14 -6.51 -6.89
CA LYS A 16 -4.89 -6.35 -5.45
C LYS A 16 -3.42 -6.04 -5.23
N ILE A 17 -3.13 -5.12 -4.31
CA ILE A 17 -1.78 -4.89 -3.80
C ILE A 17 -1.79 -4.90 -2.28
N PHE A 18 -0.90 -5.68 -1.69
CA PHE A 18 -0.71 -5.72 -0.24
C PHE A 18 0.35 -4.71 0.16
N ILE A 19 0.05 -3.85 1.13
CA ILE A 19 0.99 -2.85 1.64
C ILE A 19 1.56 -3.35 2.96
N GLY A 20 2.79 -3.86 2.89
CA GLY A 20 3.59 -4.23 4.05
C GLY A 20 4.42 -3.05 4.55
N GLY A 21 4.93 -3.13 5.77
CA GLY A 21 5.84 -2.11 6.31
C GLY A 21 6.96 -2.80 7.05
N ASP A 22 8.17 -2.24 7.03
CA ASP A 22 9.30 -2.83 7.76
C ASP A 22 9.17 -2.73 9.28
N ARG A 23 8.37 -1.77 9.76
CA ARG A 23 8.00 -1.57 11.17
C ARG A 23 6.62 -0.98 11.34
N SER A 24 6.12 -1.02 12.58
CA SER A 24 4.94 -0.26 12.98
C SER A 24 5.15 1.24 12.77
N GLN A 25 4.09 1.94 12.35
CA GLN A 25 4.09 3.40 12.14
C GLN A 25 5.10 3.93 11.10
N VAL A 26 5.59 3.11 10.16
CA VAL A 26 6.43 3.56 9.03
C VAL A 26 5.68 4.42 8.00
N GLY A 27 4.33 4.44 8.06
CA GLY A 27 3.49 5.25 7.17
C GLY A 27 2.72 4.47 6.10
N LYS A 28 2.51 3.16 6.28
CA LYS A 28 1.69 2.32 5.38
C LYS A 28 0.37 2.95 4.99
N SER A 29 -0.45 3.36 5.96
CA SER A 29 -1.76 3.97 5.69
C SER A 29 -1.66 5.31 4.93
N THR A 30 -0.59 6.07 5.11
CA THR A 30 -0.31 7.29 4.33
C THR A 30 0.09 6.94 2.88
N VAL A 31 0.88 5.90 2.69
CA VAL A 31 1.21 5.38 1.34
C VAL A 31 -0.05 4.84 0.66
N CYS A 32 -0.92 4.12 1.37
CA CYS A 32 -2.22 3.68 0.86
C CYS A 32 -3.08 4.86 0.39
N LEU A 33 -3.11 5.95 1.18
CA LEU A 33 -3.81 7.18 0.83
C LEU A 33 -3.22 7.80 -0.44
N GLY A 34 -1.89 7.85 -0.55
CA GLY A 34 -1.19 8.34 -1.73
C GLY A 34 -1.51 7.52 -2.98
N ILE A 35 -1.48 6.18 -2.88
CA ILE A 35 -1.83 5.28 -3.99
C ILE A 35 -3.27 5.52 -4.46
N LEU A 36 -4.23 5.55 -3.54
CA LEU A 36 -5.64 5.78 -3.89
C LEU A 36 -5.86 7.19 -4.47
N GLY A 37 -5.22 8.21 -3.89
CA GLY A 37 -5.26 9.58 -4.40
C GLY A 37 -4.72 9.68 -5.82
N SER A 38 -3.55 9.09 -6.08
CA SER A 38 -2.96 9.06 -7.42
C SER A 38 -3.83 8.30 -8.42
N LEU A 39 -4.48 7.19 -8.03
CA LEU A 39 -5.41 6.48 -8.92
C LEU A 39 -6.61 7.37 -9.31
N LEU A 40 -7.17 8.13 -8.36
CA LEU A 40 -8.22 9.10 -8.67
C LEU A 40 -7.72 10.20 -9.63
N GLU A 41 -6.50 10.71 -9.42
CA GLU A 41 -5.88 11.70 -10.33
C GLU A 41 -5.62 11.15 -11.74
N LEU A 42 -5.38 9.84 -11.85
CA LEU A 42 -5.22 9.14 -13.13
C LEU A 42 -6.57 8.81 -13.81
N GLY A 43 -7.70 9.24 -13.23
CA GLY A 43 -9.02 9.10 -13.84
C GLY A 43 -9.80 7.85 -13.45
N TYR A 44 -9.34 7.08 -12.44
CA TYR A 44 -10.17 6.02 -11.86
C TYR A 44 -11.37 6.63 -11.13
N SER A 45 -12.55 6.03 -11.32
CA SER A 45 -13.73 6.43 -10.55
C SER A 45 -13.60 5.92 -9.11
N PRO A 46 -14.11 6.62 -8.08
CA PRO A 46 -14.11 6.11 -6.71
C PRO A 46 -14.76 4.74 -6.56
N SER A 47 -15.77 4.44 -7.38
CA SER A 47 -16.44 3.13 -7.45
C SER A 47 -15.52 2.00 -7.91
N ASP A 48 -14.46 2.30 -8.67
CA ASP A 48 -13.47 1.33 -9.14
C ASP A 48 -12.48 0.91 -8.05
N LEU A 49 -12.43 1.65 -6.94
CA LEU A 49 -11.40 1.54 -5.92
C LEU A 49 -11.96 0.99 -4.61
N ALA A 50 -11.13 0.23 -3.89
CA ALA A 50 -11.39 -0.17 -2.53
C ALA A 50 -10.14 -0.13 -1.65
N TYR A 51 -10.37 0.06 -0.35
CA TYR A 51 -9.36 0.04 0.70
C TYR A 51 -9.81 -0.86 1.85
N ILE A 52 -8.94 -1.72 2.33
CA ILE A 52 -9.26 -2.63 3.44
C ILE A 52 -8.05 -2.88 4.34
N LYS A 53 -8.31 -2.94 5.64
CA LYS A 53 -7.43 -3.54 6.65
C LYS A 53 -7.97 -4.90 7.04
N PRO A 54 -7.54 -6.01 6.44
CA PRO A 54 -8.12 -7.33 6.72
C PRO A 54 -7.80 -7.83 8.13
N VAL A 55 -6.61 -7.47 8.61
CA VAL A 55 -6.13 -7.70 9.97
C VAL A 55 -5.62 -6.36 10.49
N THR A 56 -5.99 -5.98 11.72
CA THR A 56 -5.67 -4.65 12.24
C THR A 56 -5.45 -4.65 13.75
N GLN A 57 -4.72 -3.65 14.25
CA GLN A 57 -4.65 -3.28 15.67
C GLN A 57 -5.46 -2.00 15.95
N CYS A 58 -6.10 -1.44 14.94
CA CYS A 58 -6.87 -0.20 15.06
C CYS A 58 -8.30 -0.53 15.47
N GLU A 59 -8.72 0.00 16.62
CA GLU A 59 -10.09 -0.08 17.12
C GLU A 59 -10.94 1.12 16.72
N GLN A 60 -10.34 2.12 16.06
CA GLN A 60 -11.00 3.36 15.65
C GLN A 60 -10.69 3.73 14.20
N PRO A 61 -11.63 4.40 13.49
CA PRO A 61 -11.42 4.86 12.13
C PRO A 61 -10.22 5.83 12.02
N GLN A 62 -9.39 5.60 11.01
CA GLN A 62 -8.22 6.44 10.74
C GLN A 62 -8.50 7.51 9.68
N LEU A 63 -7.55 8.43 9.49
CA LEU A 63 -7.64 9.49 8.48
C LEU A 63 -8.01 8.96 7.08
N ILE A 64 -7.37 7.86 6.65
CA ILE A 64 -7.66 7.23 5.36
C ILE A 64 -9.11 6.76 5.25
N SER A 65 -9.71 6.24 6.33
CA SER A 65 -11.12 5.81 6.32
C SER A 65 -12.07 7.00 6.16
N LYS A 66 -11.77 8.12 6.83
CA LYS A 66 -12.53 9.37 6.66
C LYS A 66 -12.38 9.92 5.23
N TRP A 67 -11.17 9.87 4.68
CA TRP A 67 -10.90 10.29 3.31
C TRP A 67 -11.63 9.42 2.28
N CYS A 68 -11.61 8.09 2.44
CA CYS A 68 -12.34 7.18 1.55
C CYS A 68 -13.84 7.48 1.56
N ALA A 69 -14.42 7.69 2.75
CA ALA A 69 -15.83 8.09 2.87
C ALA A 69 -16.12 9.41 2.15
N ALA A 70 -15.27 10.43 2.33
CA ALA A 70 -15.42 11.73 1.67
C ALA A 70 -15.26 11.66 0.14
N LYS A 71 -14.51 10.68 -0.38
CA LYS A 71 -14.30 10.47 -1.82
C LYS A 71 -15.23 9.47 -2.47
N GLY A 72 -16.03 8.73 -1.68
CA GLY A 72 -16.87 7.64 -2.19
C GLY A 72 -16.08 6.38 -2.58
N VAL A 73 -14.87 6.21 -2.03
CA VAL A 73 -14.07 4.98 -2.20
C VAL A 73 -14.56 3.94 -1.19
N ALA A 74 -14.80 2.70 -1.65
CA ALA A 74 -15.21 1.63 -0.76
C ALA A 74 -14.14 1.37 0.31
N CYS A 75 -14.54 1.30 1.58
CA CYS A 75 -13.57 1.26 2.67
C CYS A 75 -14.01 0.35 3.82
N ARG A 76 -13.11 -0.55 4.23
CA ARG A 76 -13.19 -1.31 5.48
C ARG A 76 -11.95 -1.05 6.32
N GLY A 77 -11.96 0.08 7.03
CA GLY A 77 -10.83 0.55 7.83
C GLY A 77 -10.60 -0.18 9.14
N ILE A 78 -11.63 -0.86 9.65
CA ILE A 78 -11.55 -1.82 10.75
C ILE A 78 -11.96 -3.18 10.16
N GLY A 79 -11.00 -4.09 10.13
CA GLY A 79 -11.16 -5.42 9.55
C GLY A 79 -12.01 -6.36 10.39
N PRO A 80 -12.31 -7.56 9.85
CA PRO A 80 -12.90 -8.63 10.64
C PRO A 80 -11.99 -9.11 11.78
N VAL A 81 -10.66 -9.07 11.60
CA VAL A 81 -9.70 -9.52 12.61
C VAL A 81 -9.04 -8.31 13.28
N VAL A 82 -9.32 -8.13 14.56
CA VAL A 82 -8.78 -7.03 15.38
C VAL A 82 -7.92 -7.59 16.51
N PHE A 83 -6.61 -7.34 16.45
CA PHE A 83 -5.66 -7.64 17.51
C PHE A 83 -5.76 -6.60 18.63
N TYR A 84 -6.77 -6.75 19.48
CA TYR A 84 -6.95 -5.95 20.70
C TYR A 84 -5.92 -6.34 21.79
N ALA A 85 -5.83 -5.51 22.83
CA ALA A 85 -4.96 -5.78 23.96
C ALA A 85 -5.31 -7.12 24.65
N GLY A 86 -4.40 -8.09 24.60
CA GLY A 86 -4.60 -9.43 25.16
C GLY A 86 -5.07 -10.48 24.15
N PHE A 87 -5.34 -10.12 22.89
CA PHE A 87 -5.76 -11.04 21.83
C PHE A 87 -4.86 -12.27 21.72
N THR A 88 -3.53 -12.08 21.65
CA THR A 88 -2.58 -13.19 21.49
C THR A 88 -2.56 -14.14 22.68
N ARG A 89 -2.82 -13.64 23.90
CA ARG A 89 -2.96 -14.47 25.10
C ARG A 89 -4.25 -15.29 25.07
N ALA A 90 -5.35 -14.70 24.65
CA ALA A 90 -6.62 -15.40 24.45
C ALA A 90 -6.51 -16.47 23.35
N PHE A 91 -5.86 -16.15 22.23
CA PHE A 91 -5.59 -17.11 21.16
C PHE A 91 -4.81 -18.34 21.65
N LEU A 92 -3.73 -18.13 22.41
CA LEU A 92 -2.94 -19.23 22.98
C LEU A 92 -3.71 -20.10 23.99
N LYS A 93 -4.82 -19.59 24.53
CA LYS A 93 -5.75 -20.35 25.40
C LYS A 93 -6.90 -21.02 24.62
N GLY A 94 -6.98 -20.82 23.31
CA GLY A 94 -8.09 -21.29 22.48
C GLY A 94 -9.36 -20.44 22.58
N GLU A 95 -9.27 -19.21 23.12
CA GLU A 95 -10.41 -18.33 23.40
C GLU A 95 -10.66 -17.29 22.29
N ALA A 96 -9.83 -17.24 21.24
CA ALA A 96 -9.88 -16.22 20.18
C ALA A 96 -9.96 -16.80 18.76
N GLY A 97 -10.64 -17.94 18.60
CA GLY A 97 -10.78 -18.64 17.32
C GLY A 97 -9.53 -19.39 16.88
N THR A 98 -9.61 -20.05 15.73
CA THR A 98 -8.50 -20.80 15.12
C THR A 98 -7.79 -19.98 14.04
N SER A 99 -6.56 -20.36 13.70
CA SER A 99 -5.81 -19.73 12.60
C SER A 99 -6.58 -19.77 11.28
N GLU A 100 -7.21 -20.91 11.00
CA GLU A 100 -7.98 -21.15 9.79
C GLU A 100 -9.20 -20.23 9.70
N GLN A 101 -9.94 -20.09 10.81
CA GLN A 101 -11.10 -19.19 10.88
C GLN A 101 -10.69 -17.72 10.68
N LEU A 102 -9.68 -17.26 11.41
CA LEU A 102 -9.24 -15.87 11.32
C LEU A 102 -8.71 -15.53 9.91
N LEU A 103 -7.98 -16.46 9.28
CA LEU A 103 -7.49 -16.28 7.92
C LEU A 103 -8.63 -16.29 6.89
N ALA A 104 -9.61 -17.18 7.06
CA ALA A 104 -10.80 -17.24 6.21
C ALA A 104 -11.62 -15.95 6.32
N ASP A 105 -11.81 -15.41 7.51
CA ASP A 105 -12.52 -14.14 7.74
C ASP A 105 -11.79 -12.97 7.05
N ALA A 106 -10.47 -12.88 7.23
CA ALA A 106 -9.64 -11.88 6.57
C ALA A 106 -9.75 -11.99 5.04
N LYS A 107 -9.67 -13.20 4.49
CA LYS A 107 -9.80 -13.47 3.05
C LYS A 107 -11.19 -13.09 2.52
N ALA A 108 -12.24 -13.56 3.18
CA ALA A 108 -13.63 -13.31 2.79
C ALA A 108 -13.95 -11.80 2.77
N ALA A 109 -13.42 -11.03 3.74
CA ALA A 109 -13.59 -9.59 3.77
C ALA A 109 -12.93 -8.88 2.58
N VAL A 110 -11.75 -9.34 2.14
CA VAL A 110 -11.06 -8.80 0.95
C VAL A 110 -11.80 -9.21 -0.31
N ASP A 111 -12.23 -10.46 -0.44
CA ASP A 111 -12.96 -10.93 -1.60
C ASP A 111 -14.30 -10.18 -1.75
N GLU A 112 -15.01 -9.95 -0.66
CA GLU A 112 -16.27 -9.20 -0.66
C GLU A 112 -16.08 -7.75 -1.13
N ILE A 113 -15.13 -7.01 -0.53
CA ILE A 113 -14.92 -5.61 -0.90
C ILE A 113 -14.34 -5.45 -2.31
N SER A 114 -13.73 -6.52 -2.86
CA SER A 114 -13.16 -6.54 -4.23
C SER A 114 -14.21 -6.69 -5.33
N LYS A 115 -15.44 -7.11 -5.01
CA LYS A 115 -16.50 -7.29 -6.01
C LYS A 115 -16.81 -5.97 -6.72
N GLY A 116 -16.78 -5.99 -8.06
CA GLY A 116 -17.04 -4.80 -8.88
C GLY A 116 -15.93 -3.76 -8.88
N LYS A 117 -14.73 -4.08 -8.34
CA LYS A 117 -13.59 -3.16 -8.26
C LYS A 117 -12.56 -3.46 -9.33
N LYS A 118 -11.84 -2.42 -9.76
CA LYS A 118 -10.65 -2.56 -10.62
C LYS A 118 -9.39 -2.66 -9.78
N PHE A 119 -9.33 -1.96 -8.64
CA PHE A 119 -8.14 -1.91 -7.80
C PHE A 119 -8.48 -1.92 -6.30
N VAL A 120 -7.76 -2.74 -5.53
CA VAL A 120 -7.93 -2.86 -4.07
C VAL A 120 -6.58 -2.72 -3.37
N VAL A 121 -6.50 -1.75 -2.46
CA VAL A 121 -5.37 -1.57 -1.55
C VAL A 121 -5.63 -2.30 -0.24
N VAL A 122 -4.79 -3.31 0.05
CA VAL A 122 -4.85 -4.09 1.29
C VAL A 122 -3.78 -3.56 2.24
N ASP A 123 -4.17 -2.86 3.31
CA ASP A 123 -3.24 -2.25 4.28
C ASP A 123 -2.94 -3.23 5.42
N GLY A 124 -1.69 -3.68 5.50
CA GLY A 124 -1.22 -4.59 6.52
C GLY A 124 -1.06 -3.94 7.90
N VAL A 125 -0.81 -4.77 8.91
CA VAL A 125 -0.64 -4.35 10.31
C VAL A 125 0.81 -4.47 10.75
N GLY A 126 1.34 -3.44 11.43
CA GLY A 126 2.71 -3.50 11.97
C GLY A 126 3.80 -3.83 10.94
N TYR A 127 4.54 -4.91 11.17
CA TYR A 127 5.62 -5.44 10.32
C TYR A 127 5.28 -6.86 9.82
N PRO A 128 6.00 -7.45 8.85
CA PRO A 128 5.54 -8.64 8.10
C PRO A 128 5.11 -9.83 8.95
N ALA A 129 5.81 -10.05 10.07
CA ALA A 129 5.55 -11.17 10.98
C ALA A 129 4.47 -10.90 12.04
N VAL A 130 3.93 -9.67 12.17
CA VAL A 130 2.82 -9.40 13.11
C VAL A 130 1.63 -10.30 12.77
N GLY A 131 1.16 -11.07 13.76
CA GLY A 131 0.14 -12.12 13.59
C GLY A 131 0.70 -13.55 13.55
N SER A 132 2.02 -13.74 13.65
CA SER A 132 2.67 -15.06 13.60
C SER A 132 2.23 -16.03 14.71
N ILE A 133 1.99 -15.54 15.93
CA ILE A 133 1.43 -16.35 17.04
C ILE A 133 0.10 -17.01 16.63
N CYS A 134 -0.67 -16.31 15.80
CA CYS A 134 -2.01 -16.72 15.39
C CYS A 134 -2.02 -17.41 14.01
N GLY A 135 -0.85 -17.66 13.39
CA GLY A 135 -0.77 -18.25 12.04
C GLY A 135 -1.32 -17.35 10.93
N ILE A 136 -1.51 -16.06 11.21
CA ILE A 136 -2.15 -15.10 10.29
C ILE A 136 -1.33 -13.82 10.17
N SER A 137 -0.01 -13.97 10.02
CA SER A 137 0.84 -12.82 9.78
C SER A 137 0.50 -12.10 8.47
N ASN A 138 1.06 -10.91 8.22
CA ASN A 138 0.87 -10.26 6.92
C ASN A 138 1.32 -11.15 5.76
N ALA A 139 2.39 -11.94 5.94
CA ALA A 139 2.84 -12.89 4.92
C ALA A 139 1.83 -14.02 4.69
N HIS A 140 1.25 -14.59 5.75
CA HIS A 140 0.18 -15.59 5.64
C HIS A 140 -1.06 -15.02 4.95
N THR A 141 -1.45 -13.79 5.33
CA THR A 141 -2.61 -13.10 4.76
C THR A 141 -2.40 -12.81 3.27
N ALA A 142 -1.24 -12.26 2.90
CA ALA A 142 -0.91 -11.99 1.49
C ALA A 142 -0.84 -13.27 0.64
N ALA A 143 -0.28 -14.36 1.19
CA ALA A 143 -0.24 -15.66 0.54
C ALA A 143 -1.64 -16.23 0.30
N ALA A 144 -2.52 -16.21 1.31
CA ALA A 144 -3.91 -16.67 1.20
C ALA A 144 -4.74 -15.84 0.21
N LEU A 145 -4.36 -14.57 0.01
CA LEU A 145 -4.99 -13.67 -0.96
C LEU A 145 -4.39 -13.77 -2.37
N HIS A 146 -3.31 -14.54 -2.56
CA HIS A 146 -2.48 -14.58 -3.77
C HIS A 146 -2.13 -13.16 -4.27
N THR A 147 -1.74 -12.29 -3.35
CA THR A 147 -1.56 -10.86 -3.63
C THR A 147 -0.09 -10.47 -3.44
N PRO A 148 0.54 -9.81 -4.42
CA PRO A 148 1.90 -9.34 -4.28
C PRO A 148 2.00 -8.20 -3.26
N VAL A 149 3.18 -8.05 -2.65
CA VAL A 149 3.42 -7.05 -1.61
C VAL A 149 4.35 -5.93 -2.08
N LEU A 150 3.97 -4.70 -1.72
CA LEU A 150 4.82 -3.52 -1.76
C LEU A 150 5.20 -3.15 -0.32
N LEU A 151 6.50 -3.03 -0.05
CA LEU A 151 7.01 -2.73 1.29
C LEU A 151 7.18 -1.23 1.50
N VAL A 152 6.67 -0.70 2.60
CA VAL A 152 6.98 0.65 3.05
C VAL A 152 8.16 0.60 3.99
N GLY A 153 9.28 1.16 3.53
CA GLY A 153 10.53 1.25 4.27
C GLY A 153 10.74 2.63 4.90
N ARG A 154 11.72 2.70 5.79
CA ARG A 154 12.19 3.97 6.42
C ARG A 154 13.16 4.73 5.51
N SER A 155 13.57 5.91 5.96
CA SER A 155 14.60 6.74 5.36
C SER A 155 16.01 6.22 5.61
N GLY A 156 16.98 6.78 4.89
CA GLY A 156 18.38 6.35 4.91
C GLY A 156 18.72 5.40 3.76
N VAL A 157 19.97 4.93 3.74
CA VAL A 157 20.45 3.99 2.71
C VAL A 157 20.62 2.60 3.30
N GLY A 158 21.56 2.42 4.23
CA GLY A 158 21.82 1.12 4.87
C GLY A 158 20.60 0.58 5.60
N ASP A 159 20.08 1.33 6.58
CA ASP A 159 18.92 0.91 7.37
C ASP A 159 17.67 0.61 6.50
N ALA A 160 17.48 1.37 5.42
CA ALA A 160 16.38 1.19 4.48
C ALA A 160 16.54 -0.12 3.66
N VAL A 161 17.72 -0.35 3.09
CA VAL A 161 18.02 -1.53 2.28
C VAL A 161 18.05 -2.80 3.14
N ASP A 162 18.70 -2.76 4.30
CA ASP A 162 18.79 -3.91 5.22
C ASP A 162 17.41 -4.30 5.73
N SER A 163 16.62 -3.31 6.15
CA SER A 163 15.23 -3.54 6.56
C SER A 163 14.40 -4.09 5.40
N PHE A 164 14.53 -3.54 4.19
CA PHE A 164 13.83 -4.07 3.03
C PHE A 164 14.17 -5.54 2.78
N ASN A 165 15.45 -5.89 2.73
CA ASN A 165 15.90 -7.26 2.44
C ASN A 165 15.41 -8.26 3.49
N LEU A 166 15.52 -7.91 4.78
CA LEU A 166 15.05 -8.76 5.87
C LEU A 166 13.54 -9.03 5.77
N ASN A 167 12.76 -7.96 5.58
CA ASN A 167 11.30 -8.05 5.51
C ASN A 167 10.82 -8.74 4.23
N ALA A 168 11.47 -8.46 3.10
CA ALA A 168 11.20 -9.13 1.83
C ALA A 168 11.47 -10.63 1.91
N THR A 169 12.52 -11.05 2.62
CA THR A 169 12.85 -12.47 2.82
C THR A 169 11.72 -13.20 3.53
N PHE A 170 11.09 -12.58 4.54
CA PHE A 170 9.97 -13.20 5.25
C PHE A 170 8.73 -13.38 4.36
N PHE A 171 8.40 -12.40 3.51
CA PHE A 171 7.31 -12.59 2.53
C PHE A 171 7.64 -13.68 1.50
N LYS A 172 8.86 -13.65 0.95
CA LYS A 172 9.33 -14.64 -0.03
C LYS A 172 9.33 -16.06 0.54
N SER A 173 9.67 -16.23 1.82
CA SER A 173 9.63 -17.55 2.48
C SER A 173 8.22 -18.14 2.61
N HIS A 174 7.18 -17.31 2.44
CA HIS A 174 5.78 -17.73 2.40
C HIS A 174 5.22 -17.76 0.96
N GLY A 175 6.08 -17.73 -0.06
CA GLY A 175 5.68 -17.75 -1.47
C GLY A 175 5.02 -16.47 -1.97
N VAL A 176 5.14 -15.36 -1.23
CA VAL A 176 4.58 -14.06 -1.63
C VAL A 176 5.58 -13.31 -2.51
N GLU A 177 5.12 -12.86 -3.67
CA GLU A 177 5.89 -11.98 -4.54
C GLU A 177 6.09 -10.61 -3.88
N VAL A 178 7.34 -10.13 -3.83
CA VAL A 178 7.68 -8.81 -3.29
C VAL A 178 8.09 -7.90 -4.44
N LEU A 179 7.20 -6.97 -4.81
CA LEU A 179 7.40 -6.06 -5.95
C LEU A 179 8.60 -5.13 -5.74
N GLY A 180 8.78 -4.64 -4.52
CA GLY A 180 9.69 -3.53 -4.26
C GLY A 180 9.31 -2.72 -3.03
N GLY A 181 9.84 -1.50 -2.95
CA GLY A 181 9.68 -0.65 -1.78
C GLY A 181 9.33 0.80 -2.07
N VAL A 182 8.60 1.43 -1.14
CA VAL A 182 8.45 2.88 -1.02
C VAL A 182 9.16 3.34 0.25
N PHE A 183 10.12 4.23 0.12
CA PHE A 183 10.97 4.69 1.22
C PHE A 183 10.44 6.02 1.76
N ASN A 184 9.99 6.02 3.01
CA ASN A 184 9.20 7.12 3.57
C ASN A 184 9.97 7.95 4.61
N ARG A 185 9.54 9.20 4.79
CA ARG A 185 10.08 10.19 5.75
C ARG A 185 11.54 10.53 5.50
N LEU A 186 11.88 10.76 4.24
CA LEU A 186 13.22 11.19 3.84
C LEU A 186 13.44 12.66 4.19
N ALA A 187 14.57 12.96 4.82
CA ALA A 187 14.93 14.34 5.15
C ALA A 187 15.11 15.17 3.88
N SER A 188 14.72 16.44 3.90
CA SER A 188 14.93 17.34 2.75
C SER A 188 16.40 17.72 2.54
N GLY A 189 17.23 17.63 3.58
CA GLY A 189 18.64 18.01 3.54
C GLY A 189 19.54 17.15 4.43
N GLY A 190 20.84 17.42 4.38
CA GLY A 190 21.87 16.65 5.08
C GLY A 190 22.39 15.45 4.28
N PHE A 191 23.29 14.68 4.90
CA PHE A 191 23.94 13.54 4.25
C PHE A 191 22.93 12.47 3.79
N TYR A 192 21.91 12.21 4.60
CA TYR A 192 20.79 11.32 4.28
C TYR A 192 19.57 12.08 3.73
N SER A 193 19.81 13.08 2.88
CA SER A 193 18.74 13.78 2.17
C SER A 193 17.99 12.85 1.22
N LEU A 194 16.79 13.26 0.82
CA LEU A 194 15.97 12.56 -0.16
C LEU A 194 16.73 12.27 -1.44
N ALA A 195 17.44 13.26 -2.00
CA ALA A 195 18.19 13.11 -3.25
C ALA A 195 19.29 12.04 -3.12
N ASN A 196 20.10 12.14 -2.06
CA ASN A 196 21.20 11.19 -1.83
C ASN A 196 20.69 9.78 -1.57
N CYS A 197 19.63 9.64 -0.77
CA CYS A 197 19.03 8.33 -0.51
C CYS A 197 18.40 7.75 -1.77
N GLN A 198 17.70 8.57 -2.57
CA GLN A 198 17.10 8.16 -3.82
C GLN A 198 18.13 7.60 -4.79
N GLU A 199 19.24 8.31 -5.00
CA GLU A 199 20.34 7.83 -5.85
C GLU A 199 20.90 6.50 -5.35
N ALA A 200 21.32 6.44 -4.08
CA ALA A 200 21.99 5.27 -3.53
C ALA A 200 21.09 4.03 -3.49
N VAL A 201 19.82 4.19 -3.08
CA VAL A 201 18.86 3.10 -3.04
C VAL A 201 18.48 2.65 -4.44
N THR A 202 18.30 3.56 -5.40
CA THR A 202 18.06 3.22 -6.81
C THR A 202 19.20 2.39 -7.38
N ASN A 203 20.44 2.80 -7.13
CA ASN A 203 21.62 2.04 -7.54
C ASN A 203 21.68 0.63 -6.94
N TYR A 204 21.25 0.47 -5.68
CA TYR A 204 21.13 -0.86 -5.07
C TYR A 204 20.10 -1.73 -5.82
N PHE A 205 18.89 -1.22 -6.05
CA PHE A 205 17.83 -1.99 -6.72
C PHE A 205 18.17 -2.36 -8.16
N ALA A 206 18.86 -1.47 -8.90
CA ALA A 206 19.34 -1.74 -10.25
C ALA A 206 20.32 -2.93 -10.31
N ARG A 207 21.10 -3.18 -9.24
CA ARG A 207 22.04 -4.31 -9.17
C ARG A 207 21.36 -5.65 -8.86
N VAL A 208 20.27 -5.64 -8.09
CA VAL A 208 19.56 -6.88 -7.70
C VAL A 208 18.48 -7.30 -8.70
N GLY A 209 17.98 -6.38 -9.53
CA GLY A 209 17.25 -6.65 -10.79
C GLY A 209 15.86 -7.29 -10.69
N ARG A 210 15.38 -7.68 -9.51
CA ARG A 210 14.06 -8.35 -9.34
C ARG A 210 12.99 -7.49 -8.65
N GLN A 211 13.39 -6.36 -8.08
CA GLN A 211 12.56 -5.54 -7.20
C GLN A 211 12.85 -4.07 -7.48
N MET A 212 11.90 -3.18 -7.21
CA MET A 212 12.04 -1.76 -7.57
C MET A 212 11.86 -0.81 -6.38
N PRO A 213 12.58 0.33 -6.34
CA PRO A 213 12.30 1.40 -5.40
C PRO A 213 11.22 2.31 -6.01
N TYR A 214 9.96 1.95 -5.82
CA TYR A 214 8.81 2.60 -6.44
C TYR A 214 8.57 4.04 -6.00
N GLY A 215 9.11 4.47 -4.86
CA GLY A 215 8.93 5.85 -4.43
C GLY A 215 9.81 6.26 -3.28
N PHE A 216 10.07 7.56 -3.23
CA PHE A 216 10.82 8.24 -2.19
C PHE A 216 9.97 9.39 -1.65
N VAL A 217 9.47 9.26 -0.43
CA VAL A 217 8.51 10.20 0.16
C VAL A 217 9.23 11.09 1.18
N PRO A 218 9.22 12.43 1.01
CA PRO A 218 9.85 13.34 1.96
C PRO A 218 9.13 13.34 3.31
N ASP A 219 9.86 13.71 4.36
CA ASP A 219 9.23 13.99 5.65
C ASP A 219 8.41 15.28 5.57
N ALA A 220 7.10 15.14 5.80
CA ALA A 220 6.15 16.25 5.77
C ALA A 220 6.16 17.06 7.08
N GLN A 221 6.76 16.58 8.18
CA GLN A 221 6.73 17.28 9.46
C GLN A 221 7.30 18.71 9.42
N PRO A 222 8.45 18.98 8.77
CA PRO A 222 8.97 20.34 8.65
C PRO A 222 8.01 21.26 7.89
N MET A 223 7.34 20.74 6.85
CA MET A 223 6.39 21.50 6.04
C MET A 223 5.08 21.79 6.79
N LEU A 224 4.63 20.85 7.62
CA LEU A 224 3.42 20.99 8.42
C LEU A 224 3.62 21.97 9.58
N LYS A 225 4.80 22.00 10.23
CA LYS A 225 5.09 23.02 11.26
C LYS A 225 4.99 24.44 10.71
N GLY A 226 5.60 24.70 9.55
CA GLY A 226 5.52 26.01 8.89
C GLY A 226 4.10 26.40 8.44
N LYS A 227 3.20 25.43 8.21
CA LYS A 227 1.79 25.69 7.86
C LYS A 227 0.85 25.77 9.07
N LEU A 228 1.11 25.01 10.14
CA LEU A 228 0.35 25.06 11.39
C LEU A 228 0.57 26.37 12.15
N GLU A 229 1.74 26.99 12.02
CA GLU A 229 1.98 28.37 12.49
C GLU A 229 1.14 29.42 11.72
N VAL A 230 0.68 29.07 10.51
CA VAL A 230 -0.10 29.97 9.62
C VAL A 230 -1.61 29.66 9.66
N ALA A 231 -2.00 28.43 10.01
CA ALA A 231 -3.38 27.92 9.87
C ALA A 231 -4.16 27.80 11.20
N ALA A 232 -3.80 28.56 12.24
CA ALA A 232 -4.60 28.70 13.45
C ALA A 232 -5.88 29.53 13.19
N ALA A 233 -6.83 29.00 12.41
CA ALA A 233 -8.14 29.62 12.25
C ALA A 233 -9.31 28.65 11.93
N HIS A 234 -9.16 27.58 11.13
CA HIS A 234 -10.33 26.77 10.75
C HIS A 234 -10.04 25.27 10.58
N THR A 235 -10.91 24.42 11.14
CA THR A 235 -10.74 22.97 11.31
C THR A 235 -10.94 22.12 10.05
N ASP A 236 -11.63 22.63 9.02
CA ASP A 236 -11.77 21.94 7.72
C ASP A 236 -10.55 22.13 6.81
N GLU A 237 -9.76 23.18 7.04
CA GLU A 237 -8.62 23.52 6.19
C GLU A 237 -7.43 22.58 6.38
N ALA A 238 -7.32 21.90 7.52
CA ALA A 238 -6.23 20.96 7.82
C ALA A 238 -6.30 19.67 6.99
N LEU A 239 -7.51 19.18 6.68
CA LEU A 239 -7.70 17.98 5.85
C LEU A 239 -7.37 18.27 4.39
N SER A 240 -7.79 19.45 3.92
CA SER A 240 -7.34 19.98 2.64
C SER A 240 -5.85 20.27 2.66
N ALA A 241 -5.24 20.90 3.66
CA ALA A 241 -3.81 21.24 3.65
C ALA A 241 -2.87 20.01 3.70
N ALA A 242 -3.31 18.89 4.27
CA ALA A 242 -2.61 17.61 4.24
C ALA A 242 -2.64 16.96 2.84
N VAL A 243 -3.64 17.28 2.01
CA VAL A 243 -3.85 16.76 0.64
C VAL A 243 -3.52 17.82 -0.45
N ALA A 244 -3.56 19.09 -0.08
CA ALA A 244 -3.49 20.30 -0.87
C ALA A 244 -2.30 21.13 -0.39
N VAL A 245 -1.12 20.53 -0.49
CA VAL A 245 0.05 21.30 -0.92
C VAL A 245 -0.26 21.73 -2.37
N ARG A 246 -1.14 22.73 -2.50
CA ARG A 246 -1.68 23.24 -3.77
C ARG A 246 -0.58 24.02 -4.48
N GLY A 247 -0.33 23.67 -5.74
CA GLY A 247 0.53 24.41 -6.68
C GLY A 247 1.74 23.65 -7.20
N GLY A 248 2.12 22.55 -6.54
CA GLY A 248 3.18 21.63 -6.96
C GLY A 248 2.92 20.33 -6.22
N GLY A 249 2.44 19.33 -6.94
CA GLY A 249 1.70 18.21 -6.36
C GLY A 249 2.43 17.53 -5.20
N LEU A 250 1.63 17.00 -4.26
CA LEU A 250 2.01 15.75 -3.60
C LEU A 250 1.89 14.63 -4.66
N VAL A 251 2.73 14.73 -5.69
CA VAL A 251 3.01 13.64 -6.58
C VAL A 251 3.70 12.64 -5.67
N LEU A 252 3.11 11.46 -5.49
CA LEU A 252 3.96 10.29 -5.33
C LEU A 252 4.78 10.28 -6.61
N VAL A 253 5.93 10.97 -6.63
CA VAL A 253 6.84 10.95 -7.77
C VAL A 253 7.43 9.56 -7.73
N VAL A 254 6.66 8.61 -8.25
CA VAL A 254 7.21 7.47 -8.95
C VAL A 254 7.93 8.12 -10.13
N PHE A 255 9.18 8.55 -9.93
CA PHE A 255 10.01 8.97 -11.03
C PHE A 255 10.09 7.76 -11.95
N ALA A 256 9.39 7.81 -13.09
CA ALA A 256 9.71 6.95 -14.20
C ALA A 256 11.18 7.26 -14.53
N GLN A 257 12.07 6.31 -14.24
CA GLN A 257 13.45 6.39 -14.64
C GLN A 257 13.48 6.59 -16.16
N PRO A 258 14.25 7.55 -16.70
CA PRO A 258 14.24 7.88 -18.13
C PRO A 258 14.74 6.74 -19.04
N GLU A 259 15.33 5.67 -18.49
CA GLU A 259 15.83 4.53 -19.24
C GLU A 259 15.36 3.20 -18.63
N CYS A 260 14.04 2.97 -18.67
CA CYS A 260 13.52 1.60 -18.56
C CYS A 260 13.53 0.98 -19.98
N PRO A 261 14.19 -0.16 -20.22
CA PRO A 261 14.09 -0.85 -21.50
C PRO A 261 12.68 -1.41 -21.66
N VAL A 262 11.78 -0.62 -22.23
CA VAL A 262 10.40 -1.02 -22.53
C VAL A 262 10.40 -1.77 -23.87
N PRO A 263 9.78 -2.96 -23.97
CA PRO A 263 9.53 -3.62 -25.25
C PRO A 263 8.81 -2.66 -26.21
N GLU A 264 9.12 -2.76 -27.50
CA GLU A 264 8.76 -1.76 -28.52
C GLU A 264 7.25 -1.48 -28.65
N ALA A 265 6.40 -2.37 -28.10
CA ALA A 265 4.94 -2.23 -28.01
C ALA A 265 4.44 -1.18 -26.98
N CYS A 266 5.29 -0.62 -26.10
CA CYS A 266 4.88 0.26 -25.01
C CYS A 266 5.05 1.77 -25.25
N LYS A 267 5.35 2.21 -26.48
CA LYS A 267 5.58 3.63 -26.80
C LYS A 267 4.28 4.40 -27.01
N VAL A 268 3.50 4.67 -25.95
CA VAL A 268 2.43 5.69 -25.99
C VAL A 268 2.41 6.55 -24.71
N ARG A 269 2.81 7.81 -24.91
CA ARG A 269 2.68 9.04 -24.08
C ARG A 269 3.14 9.01 -22.61
N ALA A 270 4.16 9.85 -22.38
CA ALA A 270 4.95 10.10 -21.19
C ALA A 270 4.19 10.39 -19.88
N GLY A 271 4.79 9.96 -18.77
CA GLY A 271 4.68 10.62 -17.46
C GLY A 271 4.22 9.71 -16.32
N ALA A 272 3.09 9.05 -16.45
CA ALA A 272 2.45 8.32 -15.35
C ALA A 272 2.16 6.83 -15.64
N VAL A 273 2.36 6.40 -16.89
CA VAL A 273 1.99 5.06 -17.37
C VAL A 273 3.01 3.97 -16.93
N CYS A 274 4.17 4.36 -16.39
CA CYS A 274 5.27 3.42 -16.15
C CYS A 274 5.02 2.48 -14.95
N LEU A 275 4.33 2.92 -13.89
CA LEU A 275 3.94 2.03 -12.80
C LEU A 275 2.92 0.99 -13.27
N TRP A 276 2.00 1.40 -14.15
CA TRP A 276 0.91 0.57 -14.65
C TRP A 276 1.37 -0.47 -15.67
N LEU A 277 2.24 -0.09 -16.63
CA LEU A 277 2.80 -1.04 -17.59
C LEU A 277 3.74 -2.05 -16.93
N CYS A 278 4.55 -1.65 -15.94
CA CYS A 278 5.38 -2.63 -15.22
C CYS A 278 4.53 -3.64 -14.43
N LEU A 279 3.47 -3.19 -13.72
CA LEU A 279 2.60 -4.12 -12.99
C LEU A 279 1.76 -5.01 -13.92
N CYS A 280 1.18 -4.48 -15.01
CA CYS A 280 0.36 -5.28 -15.93
C CYS A 280 1.16 -6.28 -16.75
N THR A 281 2.39 -5.94 -17.17
CA THR A 281 3.23 -6.88 -17.95
C THR A 281 3.72 -8.02 -17.06
N TYR A 282 4.08 -7.74 -15.80
CA TYR A 282 4.62 -8.75 -14.89
C TYR A 282 3.55 -9.72 -14.36
N ILE A 283 2.32 -9.25 -14.11
CA ILE A 283 1.22 -10.07 -13.59
C ILE A 283 0.60 -10.99 -14.66
N HIS A 284 0.71 -10.65 -15.95
CA HIS A 284 0.19 -11.48 -17.04
C HIS A 284 1.23 -12.42 -17.69
N THR A 285 2.51 -12.33 -17.32
CA THR A 285 3.57 -13.25 -17.80
C THR A 285 4.05 -14.26 -16.76
N GLY A 286 3.35 -14.37 -15.61
CA GLY A 286 3.61 -15.35 -14.55
C GLY A 286 2.53 -16.42 -14.47
#